data_AF-A0A842VSM7-F1
#
_entry.id   AF-A0A842VSM7-F1
#
_cell.length_a   1.000
_cell.length_b   1.000
_cell.length_c   1.000
_cell.angle_alpha   90.00
_cell.angle_beta   90.00
_cell.angle_gamma   90.00
#
_symmetry.space_group_name_H-M   'P 1'
#
loop_
_entity.id
_entity.type
_entity.pdbx_description
1 polymer ?
#
loop_
_entity_poly.entity_id
_entity_poly.type
_entity_poly.pdbx_seq_one_letter_code
_entity_poly.pdbx_strand_id
1 'polypeptide(L)'
;MRYRISIFLFLYLFSGSLLAKNEFNLIKENSSGNDESFQQLESRIELLRNYLHIPGCTAGIIKNKELIWVKGFGYSNIEEKKKAADTTCYHCASITKSFGAVTILKLIEDGTISLDDLVLPGLNPVVQHYGINLGKGDVRIRHLLSHTSDDPPGTYFRYDGDKYATLTKIIMDASGESFEFFLENKILIPVRMISTIPCTNLNTHQDIKQKLAQPYKFDDQSNSIPGKYTTSFTTAAGLVSSVEDLAKFSAALDENKLLNAASKAQMFEPVTLRTGGKIDYGLGWFVENVFDKKLIWTFGYGYCSSGLFIKVPDLDLTFIILSNCDRISRPFAIGLPNTSIIDSQFALEFLKLFVFDKIIPQVNFPHFKENMAAKLTQNKDVDIRKIIQAELRSYWNMSNLIGDVNVRDNILNLYAEIFFNTQQNKTNETKLITQIDSVDKKEHYQQSFSLNEDKNIHVHAVGDGGYCEYFGMYDKIWIENAITHEEIWRMKADHSDFAGGHPRNRMVDINLKLPKGDYIVHFDNSASPYNHYTDNWEAFPPDGLFWGIAIYAIGDGQK
;
A
#
# COMPACT_ATOMS: atom_id res chain seq x y z
N MET A 1 67.32 -61.26 3.61
CA MET A 1 67.33 -59.88 3.10
C MET A 1 66.04 -59.21 3.52
N ARG A 2 66.12 -58.21 4.41
CA ARG A 2 64.97 -57.59 5.09
C ARG A 2 64.43 -56.45 4.24
N TYR A 3 63.13 -56.47 3.95
CA TYR A 3 62.37 -55.35 3.41
C TYR A 3 62.31 -54.23 4.46
N ARG A 4 62.80 -53.04 4.12
CA ARG A 4 62.62 -51.82 4.92
C ARG A 4 61.32 -51.15 4.48
N ILE A 5 60.30 -51.27 5.31
CA ILE A 5 59.07 -50.48 5.27
C ILE A 5 59.39 -49.13 5.92
N SER A 6 59.32 -48.04 5.15
CA SER A 6 59.39 -46.69 5.68
C SER A 6 58.00 -46.24 6.12
N ILE A 7 57.73 -46.39 7.42
CA ILE A 7 56.60 -45.76 8.12
C ILE A 7 56.99 -44.30 8.37
N PHE A 8 56.27 -43.36 7.76
CA PHE A 8 56.29 -41.96 8.18
C PHE A 8 55.29 -41.78 9.34
N LEU A 9 55.83 -41.84 10.56
CA LEU A 9 55.19 -41.36 11.78
C LEU A 9 55.33 -39.83 11.77
N PHE A 10 54.22 -39.08 11.68
CA PHE A 10 54.22 -37.67 12.08
C PHE A 10 53.72 -37.58 13.52
N LEU A 11 54.68 -37.40 14.43
CA LEU A 11 54.47 -37.13 15.83
C LEU A 11 53.99 -35.68 16.00
N TYR A 12 52.88 -35.53 16.71
CA TYR A 12 52.36 -34.29 17.27
C TYR A 12 53.44 -33.56 18.08
N LEU A 13 53.73 -32.31 17.71
CA LEU A 13 54.33 -31.34 18.62
C LEU A 13 53.30 -30.25 18.89
N PHE A 14 52.85 -30.23 20.15
CA PHE A 14 52.06 -29.18 20.77
C PHE A 14 52.89 -27.88 20.78
N SER A 15 52.47 -26.87 20.05
CA SER A 15 52.75 -25.47 20.38
C SER A 15 51.41 -24.76 20.52
N GLY A 16 51.09 -24.38 21.75
CA GLY A 16 49.89 -23.63 22.07
C GLY A 16 49.90 -22.28 21.37
N SER A 17 48.84 -22.01 20.63
CA SER A 17 48.40 -20.65 20.33
C SER A 17 46.88 -20.64 20.38
N LEU A 18 46.35 -19.77 21.24
CA LEU A 18 44.93 -19.43 21.34
C LEU A 18 44.43 -19.04 19.94
N LEU A 19 43.48 -19.80 19.39
CA LEU A 19 42.55 -19.28 18.39
C LEU A 19 41.17 -19.22 19.02
N ALA A 20 40.98 -18.15 19.78
CA ALA A 20 39.67 -17.64 20.14
C ALA A 20 39.16 -16.76 19.00
N LYS A 21 37.86 -16.91 18.74
CA LYS A 21 36.95 -16.02 18.03
C LYS A 21 37.39 -14.55 18.03
N ASN A 22 37.35 -13.95 16.84
CA ASN A 22 36.99 -12.56 16.50
C ASN A 22 37.35 -12.39 15.03
N GLU A 23 36.67 -11.65 14.17
CA GLU A 23 35.42 -10.88 14.18
C GLU A 23 35.25 -10.51 12.70
N PHE A 24 34.03 -10.62 12.18
CA PHE A 24 33.67 -10.05 10.88
C PHE A 24 33.78 -8.53 10.97
N ASN A 25 34.94 -7.96 10.68
CA ASN A 25 35.14 -6.53 10.49
C ASN A 25 35.32 -6.25 9.00
N LEU A 26 34.20 -6.02 8.32
CA LEU A 26 34.12 -5.27 7.07
C LEU A 26 32.92 -4.34 7.14
N ILE A 27 33.09 -3.23 7.86
CA ILE A 27 32.40 -1.99 7.51
C ILE A 27 33.50 -0.97 7.25
N LYS A 28 33.67 -0.64 5.96
CA LYS A 28 34.52 0.46 5.53
C LYS A 28 33.90 1.76 6.04
N GLU A 29 34.65 2.46 6.88
CA GLU A 29 34.56 3.90 7.05
C GLU A 29 34.66 4.57 5.67
N ASN A 30 33.57 5.22 5.25
CA ASN A 30 33.59 6.40 4.38
C ASN A 30 32.16 6.95 4.24
N SER A 31 31.85 8.02 5.00
CA SER A 31 30.97 9.17 4.69
C SER A 31 30.18 9.62 5.93
N SER A 32 30.62 10.72 6.54
CA SER A 32 29.93 11.36 7.66
C SER A 32 28.50 11.83 7.34
N GLY A 33 28.05 11.77 6.08
CA GLY A 33 26.67 12.03 5.67
C GLY A 33 25.75 10.81 5.64
N ASN A 34 26.26 9.59 5.46
CA ASN A 34 25.40 8.39 5.41
C ASN A 34 25.00 7.92 6.81
N ASP A 35 25.90 8.03 7.79
CA ASP A 35 25.61 7.60 9.17
C ASP A 35 24.51 8.46 9.82
N GLU A 36 24.43 9.75 9.48
CA GLU A 36 23.37 10.62 10.00
C GLU A 36 21.99 10.23 9.47
N SER A 37 21.85 9.97 8.16
CA SER A 37 20.58 9.54 7.57
C SER A 37 20.08 8.22 8.15
N PHE A 38 20.96 7.25 8.41
CA PHE A 38 20.58 6.01 9.08
C PHE A 38 20.12 6.26 10.52
N GLN A 39 20.84 7.07 11.31
CA GLN A 39 20.42 7.42 12.68
C GLN A 39 19.09 8.17 12.72
N GLN A 40 18.85 9.06 11.76
CA GLN A 40 17.57 9.75 11.60
C GLN A 40 16.46 8.76 11.26
N LEU A 41 16.67 7.85 10.29
CA LEU A 41 15.69 6.82 9.95
C LEU A 41 15.37 5.91 11.14
N GLU A 42 16.39 5.49 11.89
CA GLU A 42 16.22 4.69 13.10
C GLU A 42 15.35 5.40 14.14
N SER A 43 15.63 6.67 14.38
CA SER A 43 14.86 7.50 15.32
C SER A 43 13.42 7.66 14.85
N ARG A 44 13.19 7.80 13.54
CA ARG A 44 11.85 7.89 12.95
C ARG A 44 11.08 6.58 13.04
N ILE A 45 11.69 5.46 12.67
CA ILE A 45 11.05 4.14 12.81
C ILE A 45 10.69 3.88 14.27
N GLU A 46 11.58 4.17 15.21
CA GLU A 46 11.33 3.97 16.64
C GLU A 46 10.22 4.90 17.18
N LEU A 47 10.17 6.16 16.73
CA LEU A 47 9.08 7.08 17.03
C LEU A 47 7.73 6.54 16.53
N LEU A 48 7.65 6.15 15.25
CA LEU A 48 6.43 5.60 14.65
C LEU A 48 6.02 4.28 15.32
N ARG A 49 6.99 3.41 15.62
CA ARG A 49 6.78 2.13 16.32
C ARG A 49 6.15 2.35 17.68
N ASN A 50 6.71 3.28 18.47
CA ASN A 50 6.20 3.59 19.80
C ASN A 50 4.82 4.22 19.74
N TYR A 51 4.60 5.19 18.84
CA TYR A 51 3.31 5.85 18.69
C TYR A 51 2.21 4.87 18.26
N LEU A 52 2.51 3.98 17.31
CA LEU A 52 1.59 2.94 16.86
C LEU A 52 1.59 1.70 17.74
N HIS A 53 2.27 1.69 18.88
CA HIS A 53 2.37 0.51 19.77
C HIS A 53 2.79 -0.79 19.05
N ILE A 54 3.60 -0.69 18.00
CA ILE A 54 4.09 -1.85 17.25
C ILE A 54 5.04 -2.64 18.15
N PRO A 55 4.77 -3.93 18.46
CA PRO A 55 5.61 -4.73 19.35
C PRO A 55 7.04 -4.85 18.86
N GLY A 56 7.21 -5.26 17.60
CA GLY A 56 8.52 -5.31 16.97
C GLY A 56 8.45 -5.29 15.45
N CYS A 57 9.55 -4.85 14.86
CA CYS A 57 9.76 -4.86 13.42
C CYS A 57 11.25 -4.97 13.10
N THR A 58 11.57 -5.41 11.89
CA THR A 58 12.93 -5.36 11.34
C THR A 58 12.88 -4.62 10.02
N ALA A 59 13.80 -3.67 9.84
CA ALA A 59 13.93 -2.90 8.61
C ALA A 59 15.33 -3.07 8.01
N GLY A 60 15.45 -2.88 6.70
CA GLY A 60 16.73 -2.94 5.99
C GLY A 60 16.76 -2.10 4.72
N ILE A 61 17.95 -1.69 4.34
CA ILE A 61 18.25 -0.93 3.12
C ILE A 61 19.27 -1.71 2.30
N ILE A 62 18.93 -1.93 1.04
CA ILE A 62 19.80 -2.55 0.04
C ILE A 62 20.23 -1.45 -0.92
N LYS A 63 21.53 -1.32 -1.15
CA LYS A 63 22.09 -0.39 -2.14
C LYS A 63 23.10 -1.14 -2.99
N ASN A 64 23.07 -0.94 -4.31
CA ASN A 64 23.99 -1.60 -5.23
C ASN A 64 23.94 -3.14 -5.08
N LYS A 65 22.72 -3.69 -4.89
CA LYS A 65 22.44 -5.11 -4.60
C LYS A 65 23.03 -5.68 -3.30
N GLU A 66 23.59 -4.85 -2.42
CA GLU A 66 24.13 -5.27 -1.12
C GLU A 66 23.24 -4.77 0.02
N LEU A 67 22.99 -5.62 1.02
CA LEU A 67 22.32 -5.21 2.25
C LEU A 67 23.28 -4.35 3.08
N ILE A 68 23.13 -3.03 3.00
CA ILE A 68 24.05 -2.07 3.64
C ILE A 68 23.61 -1.68 5.06
N TRP A 69 22.34 -1.89 5.40
CA TRP A 69 21.81 -1.62 6.73
C TRP A 69 20.66 -2.58 7.05
N VAL A 70 20.63 -3.11 8.27
CA VAL A 70 19.53 -3.91 8.81
C VAL A 70 19.44 -3.71 10.32
N LYS A 71 18.22 -3.52 10.84
CA LYS A 71 18.00 -3.31 12.27
C LYS A 71 16.65 -3.83 12.74
N GLY A 72 16.67 -4.52 13.88
CA GLY A 72 15.48 -4.88 14.64
C GLY A 72 15.10 -3.80 15.67
N PHE A 73 13.81 -3.57 15.83
CA PHE A 73 13.23 -2.60 16.77
C PHE A 73 12.20 -3.30 17.65
N GLY A 74 12.16 -2.95 18.94
CA GLY A 74 11.23 -3.53 19.91
C GLY A 74 11.47 -5.04 20.15
N TYR A 75 10.37 -5.79 20.24
CA TYR A 75 10.33 -7.18 20.65
C TYR A 75 9.72 -8.09 19.57
N SER A 76 10.45 -9.14 19.20
CA SER A 76 9.88 -10.25 18.42
C SER A 76 8.93 -11.09 19.28
N ASN A 77 9.08 -11.07 20.60
CA ASN A 77 8.18 -11.67 21.57
C ASN A 77 8.22 -10.86 22.89
N ILE A 78 7.11 -10.21 23.23
CA ILE A 78 6.92 -9.38 24.43
C ILE A 78 7.02 -10.24 25.69
N GLU A 79 6.32 -11.37 25.73
CA GLU A 79 6.21 -12.25 26.90
C GLU A 79 7.57 -12.82 27.31
N GLU A 80 8.38 -13.21 26.32
CA GLU A 80 9.74 -13.73 26.50
C GLU A 80 10.79 -12.62 26.61
N LYS A 81 10.40 -11.34 26.45
CA LYS A 81 11.30 -10.18 26.33
C LYS A 81 12.38 -10.36 25.26
N LYS A 82 12.06 -11.11 24.21
CA LYS A 82 12.96 -11.39 23.09
C LYS A 82 12.93 -10.20 22.14
N LYS A 83 14.07 -9.51 22.02
CA LYS A 83 14.22 -8.38 21.10
C LYS A 83 14.11 -8.83 19.65
N ALA A 84 13.52 -7.99 18.81
CA ALA A 84 13.64 -8.16 17.37
C ALA A 84 15.11 -7.99 16.96
N ALA A 85 15.58 -8.88 16.10
CA ALA A 85 16.94 -8.93 15.56
C ALA A 85 16.92 -8.75 14.05
N ASP A 86 18.09 -8.55 13.46
CA ASP A 86 18.32 -8.57 12.01
C ASP A 86 17.86 -9.89 11.34
N THR A 87 17.98 -10.99 12.06
CA THR A 87 17.60 -12.35 11.63
C THR A 87 16.17 -12.76 11.97
N THR A 88 15.39 -11.88 12.61
CA THR A 88 13.99 -12.19 12.95
C THR A 88 13.16 -12.44 11.70
N CYS A 89 12.39 -13.53 11.71
CA CYS A 89 11.50 -13.91 10.63
C CYS A 89 10.06 -13.44 10.93
N TYR A 90 9.32 -13.12 9.88
CA TYR A 90 7.94 -12.61 9.94
C TYR A 90 7.09 -13.26 8.85
N HIS A 91 5.78 -13.34 9.06
CA HIS A 91 4.85 -13.56 7.95
C HIS A 91 4.86 -12.35 7.03
N CYS A 92 4.99 -12.59 5.73
CA CYS A 92 5.12 -11.56 4.71
C CYS A 92 3.77 -11.10 4.13
N ALA A 93 2.67 -11.78 4.48
CA ALA A 93 1.33 -11.54 3.92
C ALA A 93 1.39 -11.36 2.39
N SER A 94 0.80 -10.29 1.85
CA SER A 94 0.72 -9.99 0.42
C SER A 94 2.05 -9.74 -0.31
N ILE A 95 3.18 -9.55 0.39
CA ILE A 95 4.50 -9.53 -0.27
C ILE A 95 4.74 -10.86 -1.02
N THR A 96 4.11 -11.97 -0.57
CA THR A 96 4.09 -13.28 -1.24
C THR A 96 3.67 -13.20 -2.72
N LYS A 97 2.82 -12.24 -3.11
CA LYS A 97 2.38 -12.06 -4.50
C LYS A 97 3.53 -11.83 -5.47
N SER A 98 4.58 -11.15 -5.02
CA SER A 98 5.78 -10.92 -5.82
C SER A 98 6.50 -12.23 -6.17
N PHE A 99 6.55 -13.19 -5.24
CA PHE A 99 7.10 -14.53 -5.48
C PHE A 99 6.19 -15.36 -6.39
N GLY A 100 4.87 -15.26 -6.20
CA GLY A 100 3.89 -15.87 -7.10
C GLY A 100 4.02 -15.35 -8.54
N ALA A 101 4.20 -14.04 -8.72
CA ALA A 101 4.41 -13.43 -10.03
C ALA A 101 5.69 -13.93 -10.69
N VAL A 102 6.82 -13.95 -9.98
CA VAL A 102 8.07 -14.52 -10.49
C VAL A 102 7.86 -15.97 -10.92
N THR A 103 7.18 -16.77 -10.11
CA THR A 103 6.90 -18.18 -10.40
C THR A 103 6.13 -18.36 -11.71
N ILE A 104 5.05 -17.59 -11.90
CA ILE A 104 4.27 -17.59 -13.15
C ILE A 104 5.12 -17.13 -14.34
N LEU A 105 5.91 -16.07 -14.17
CA LEU A 105 6.77 -15.54 -15.22
C LEU A 105 7.87 -16.54 -15.62
N LYS A 106 8.39 -17.36 -14.70
CA LYS A 106 9.31 -18.45 -15.05
C LYS A 106 8.64 -19.49 -15.97
N LEU A 107 7.40 -19.87 -15.67
CA LEU A 107 6.64 -20.78 -16.54
C LEU A 107 6.37 -20.18 -17.93
N ILE A 108 6.24 -18.85 -18.01
CA ILE A 108 6.10 -18.14 -19.29
C ILE A 108 7.42 -18.11 -20.07
N GLU A 109 8.54 -17.85 -19.39
CA GLU A 109 9.88 -17.89 -19.99
C GLU A 109 10.22 -19.25 -20.57
N ASP A 110 9.83 -20.32 -19.88
CA ASP A 110 10.05 -21.70 -20.31
C ASP A 110 9.06 -22.16 -21.41
N GLY A 111 8.10 -21.30 -21.78
CA GLY A 111 7.09 -21.56 -22.82
C GLY A 111 5.97 -22.51 -22.39
N THR A 112 5.86 -22.84 -21.10
CA THR A 112 4.85 -23.75 -20.56
C THR A 112 3.46 -23.15 -20.59
N ILE A 113 3.35 -21.83 -20.33
CA ILE A 113 2.10 -21.06 -20.32
C ILE A 113 2.34 -19.68 -20.95
N SER A 114 1.26 -18.96 -21.26
CA SER A 114 1.26 -17.59 -21.78
C SER A 114 0.44 -16.67 -20.89
N LEU A 115 0.81 -15.39 -20.83
CA LEU A 115 0.01 -14.35 -20.18
C LEU A 115 -1.42 -14.25 -20.74
N ASP A 116 -1.59 -14.66 -22.00
CA ASP A 116 -2.87 -14.63 -22.70
C ASP A 116 -3.66 -15.93 -22.59
N ASP A 117 -3.18 -16.94 -21.87
CA ASP A 117 -3.97 -18.15 -21.65
C ASP A 117 -5.23 -17.84 -20.84
N LEU A 118 -6.34 -18.43 -21.29
CA LEU A 118 -7.63 -18.29 -20.65
C LEU A 118 -7.72 -19.15 -19.39
N VAL A 119 -8.38 -18.62 -18.38
CA VAL A 119 -8.65 -19.31 -17.12
C VAL A 119 -10.09 -19.82 -17.17
N LEU A 120 -10.32 -20.94 -17.90
CA LEU A 120 -11.66 -21.53 -18.08
C LEU A 120 -11.94 -22.74 -17.17
N PRO A 121 -13.23 -23.10 -16.95
CA PRO A 121 -13.61 -24.33 -16.26
C PRO A 121 -13.50 -25.57 -17.16
N GLY A 122 -12.62 -26.51 -16.82
CA GLY A 122 -12.67 -27.93 -17.27
C GLY A 122 -12.24 -28.29 -18.70
N LEU A 123 -11.26 -29.21 -18.77
CA LEU A 123 -10.80 -30.06 -19.89
C LEU A 123 -9.61 -29.56 -20.75
N ASN A 124 -8.46 -30.22 -20.55
CA ASN A 124 -7.19 -29.99 -21.22
C ASN A 124 -7.15 -30.59 -22.65
N PRO A 125 -6.23 -30.14 -23.54
CA PRO A 125 -4.97 -30.90 -23.56
C PRO A 125 -3.63 -30.15 -23.56
N VAL A 126 -3.52 -28.81 -23.67
CA VAL A 126 -2.23 -28.15 -23.29
C VAL A 126 -2.33 -26.89 -22.40
N VAL A 127 -3.21 -25.89 -22.58
CA VAL A 127 -3.32 -24.76 -21.60
C VAL A 127 -4.69 -24.08 -21.53
N GLN A 128 -5.80 -24.78 -21.83
CA GLN A 128 -7.10 -24.09 -21.95
C GLN A 128 -8.02 -24.12 -20.73
N HIS A 129 -7.81 -24.91 -19.69
CA HIS A 129 -8.84 -25.03 -18.64
C HIS A 129 -8.27 -25.37 -17.25
N TYR A 130 -7.93 -24.35 -16.46
CA TYR A 130 -7.50 -24.51 -15.06
C TYR A 130 -8.63 -24.88 -14.09
N GLY A 131 -9.88 -25.03 -14.55
CA GLY A 131 -10.98 -25.48 -13.69
C GLY A 131 -11.44 -24.43 -12.67
N ILE A 132 -11.05 -23.15 -12.83
CA ILE A 132 -11.36 -22.07 -11.90
C ILE A 132 -12.55 -21.28 -12.47
N ASN A 133 -13.66 -21.23 -11.72
CA ASN A 133 -14.79 -20.37 -12.06
C ASN A 133 -14.60 -19.00 -11.40
N LEU A 134 -14.30 -17.97 -12.19
CA LEU A 134 -14.10 -16.59 -11.73
C LEU A 134 -15.30 -15.67 -12.02
N GLY A 135 -16.43 -16.24 -12.48
CA GLY A 135 -17.59 -15.48 -12.94
C GLY A 135 -17.67 -15.42 -14.46
N LYS A 136 -18.31 -14.36 -14.98
CA LYS A 136 -18.49 -14.14 -16.41
C LYS A 136 -17.25 -13.47 -17.03
N GLY A 137 -17.01 -13.75 -18.31
CA GLY A 137 -15.96 -13.11 -19.11
C GLY A 137 -14.68 -13.92 -19.28
N ASP A 138 -13.90 -13.55 -20.29
CA ASP A 138 -12.65 -14.21 -20.68
C ASP A 138 -11.48 -13.73 -19.79
N VAL A 139 -11.38 -14.29 -18.58
CA VAL A 139 -10.27 -14.02 -17.67
C VAL A 139 -9.00 -14.70 -18.19
N ARG A 140 -7.86 -13.98 -18.16
CA ARG A 140 -6.54 -14.45 -18.59
C ARG A 140 -5.55 -14.38 -17.42
N ILE A 141 -4.42 -15.09 -17.52
CA ILE A 141 -3.37 -15.05 -16.50
C ILE A 141 -2.91 -13.61 -16.22
N ARG A 142 -2.76 -12.77 -17.24
CA ARG A 142 -2.44 -11.33 -17.05
C ARG A 142 -3.46 -10.59 -16.20
N HIS A 143 -4.75 -10.94 -16.29
CA HIS A 143 -5.79 -10.28 -15.51
C HIS A 143 -5.70 -10.64 -14.03
N LEU A 144 -5.30 -11.86 -13.71
CA LEU A 144 -5.03 -12.28 -12.32
C LEU A 144 -3.79 -11.61 -11.75
N LEU A 145 -2.68 -11.62 -12.49
CA LEU A 145 -1.40 -11.00 -12.07
C LEU A 145 -1.51 -9.48 -11.86
N SER A 146 -2.45 -8.82 -12.54
CA SER A 146 -2.61 -7.36 -12.52
C SER A 146 -3.85 -6.88 -11.75
N HIS A 147 -4.60 -7.78 -11.10
CA HIS A 147 -5.84 -7.44 -10.39
C HIS A 147 -6.90 -6.77 -11.28
N THR A 148 -7.03 -7.23 -12.53
CA THR A 148 -8.01 -6.75 -13.53
C THR A 148 -8.96 -7.86 -14.00
N SER A 149 -9.22 -8.85 -13.15
CA SER A 149 -10.00 -10.06 -13.47
C SER A 149 -11.48 -9.97 -13.12
N ASP A 150 -11.97 -8.81 -12.71
CA ASP A 150 -13.40 -8.56 -12.55
C ASP A 150 -14.11 -8.43 -13.90
N ASP A 151 -15.44 -8.60 -13.91
CA ASP A 151 -16.25 -8.50 -15.12
C ASP A 151 -16.57 -7.02 -15.46
N PRO A 152 -16.31 -6.54 -16.68
CA PRO A 152 -15.59 -7.20 -17.78
C PRO A 152 -14.06 -7.25 -17.57
N PRO A 153 -13.39 -8.41 -17.81
CA PRO A 153 -11.95 -8.54 -17.54
C PRO A 153 -11.10 -7.57 -18.34
N GLY A 154 -10.15 -6.94 -17.65
CA GLY A 154 -9.19 -5.97 -18.17
C GLY A 154 -9.69 -4.53 -18.19
N THR A 155 -10.88 -4.21 -17.64
CA THR A 155 -11.47 -2.86 -17.76
C THR A 155 -11.25 -1.96 -16.55
N TYR A 156 -10.96 -2.51 -15.37
CA TYR A 156 -10.62 -1.75 -14.16
C TYR A 156 -9.74 -2.57 -13.20
N PHE A 157 -9.08 -1.87 -12.28
CA PHE A 157 -8.26 -2.47 -11.22
C PHE A 157 -9.08 -2.66 -9.94
N ARG A 158 -8.99 -3.87 -9.37
CA ARG A 158 -9.51 -4.18 -8.03
C ARG A 158 -8.58 -5.14 -7.33
N TYR A 159 -7.84 -4.65 -6.34
CA TYR A 159 -6.93 -5.47 -5.55
C TYR A 159 -7.71 -6.60 -4.83
N ASP A 160 -7.46 -7.83 -5.25
CA ASP A 160 -8.22 -9.01 -4.84
C ASP A 160 -7.27 -10.19 -4.59
N GLY A 161 -7.03 -10.50 -3.31
CA GLY A 161 -6.13 -11.57 -2.91
C GLY A 161 -6.67 -12.96 -3.23
N ASP A 162 -7.98 -13.16 -3.18
CA ASP A 162 -8.60 -14.46 -3.38
C ASP A 162 -8.53 -14.86 -4.86
N LYS A 163 -8.82 -13.91 -5.77
CA LYS A 163 -8.61 -14.13 -7.20
C LYS A 163 -7.15 -14.34 -7.53
N TYR A 164 -6.24 -13.56 -6.94
CA TYR A 164 -4.80 -13.75 -7.15
C TYR A 164 -4.34 -15.14 -6.71
N ALA A 165 -4.85 -15.65 -5.58
CA ALA A 165 -4.52 -16.97 -5.03
C ALA A 165 -4.81 -18.12 -6.01
N THR A 166 -5.70 -17.92 -6.98
CA THR A 166 -6.03 -18.94 -8.00
C THR A 166 -4.85 -19.24 -8.94
N LEU A 167 -3.87 -18.33 -9.05
CA LEU A 167 -2.59 -18.59 -9.73
C LEU A 167 -1.83 -19.79 -9.13
N THR A 168 -2.11 -20.15 -7.87
CA THR A 168 -1.51 -21.34 -7.23
C THR A 168 -1.86 -22.60 -7.99
N LYS A 169 -3.13 -22.77 -8.37
CA LYS A 169 -3.58 -23.94 -9.14
C LYS A 169 -2.97 -23.94 -10.55
N ILE A 170 -2.83 -22.77 -11.16
CA ILE A 170 -2.20 -22.60 -12.48
C ILE A 170 -0.77 -23.13 -12.45
N ILE A 171 0.01 -22.74 -11.44
CA ILE A 171 1.39 -23.22 -11.25
C ILE A 171 1.42 -24.74 -11.10
N MET A 172 0.56 -25.30 -10.24
CA MET A 172 0.52 -26.73 -9.99
C MET A 172 0.16 -27.54 -11.24
N ASP A 173 -0.87 -27.12 -11.96
CA ASP A 173 -1.33 -27.82 -13.17
C ASP A 173 -0.30 -27.73 -14.31
N ALA A 174 0.34 -26.57 -14.47
CA ALA A 174 1.33 -26.34 -15.53
C ALA A 174 2.68 -27.00 -15.24
N SER A 175 3.13 -27.02 -13.99
CA SER A 175 4.42 -27.60 -13.60
C SER A 175 4.35 -29.10 -13.30
N GLY A 176 3.20 -29.61 -12.87
CA GLY A 176 3.07 -30.95 -12.29
C GLY A 176 3.64 -31.08 -10.86
N GLU A 177 4.05 -29.97 -10.23
CA GLU A 177 4.64 -29.92 -8.90
C GLU A 177 3.73 -29.16 -7.91
N SER A 178 3.95 -29.32 -6.59
CA SER A 178 3.30 -28.43 -5.62
C SER A 178 3.89 -27.03 -5.70
N PHE A 179 3.11 -26.00 -5.34
CA PHE A 179 3.61 -24.63 -5.36
C PHE A 179 4.78 -24.43 -4.38
N GLU A 180 4.74 -25.06 -3.20
CA GLU A 180 5.85 -25.06 -2.24
C GLU A 180 7.14 -25.57 -2.87
N PHE A 181 7.07 -26.74 -3.51
CA PHE A 181 8.24 -27.39 -4.10
C PHE A 181 8.79 -26.55 -5.27
N PHE A 182 7.91 -26.03 -6.13
CA PHE A 182 8.34 -25.20 -7.26
C PHE A 182 9.00 -23.91 -6.76
N LEU A 183 8.39 -23.20 -5.81
CA LEU A 183 8.93 -21.98 -5.21
C LEU A 183 10.32 -22.23 -4.59
N GLU A 184 10.45 -23.28 -3.78
CA GLU A 184 11.72 -23.61 -3.12
C GLU A 184 12.83 -23.90 -4.14
N ASN A 185 12.57 -24.76 -5.12
CA ASN A 185 13.60 -25.19 -6.08
C ASN A 185 13.94 -24.16 -7.15
N LYS A 186 12.97 -23.34 -7.58
CA LYS A 186 13.14 -22.41 -8.70
C LYS A 186 13.51 -21.00 -8.24
N ILE A 187 13.28 -20.65 -6.98
CA ILE A 187 13.51 -19.30 -6.46
C ILE A 187 14.37 -19.34 -5.19
N LEU A 188 13.90 -19.98 -4.11
CA LEU A 188 14.51 -19.81 -2.78
C LEU A 188 15.90 -20.44 -2.68
N ILE A 189 16.06 -21.70 -3.10
CA ILE A 189 17.34 -22.42 -3.07
C ILE A 189 18.39 -21.77 -3.99
N PRO A 190 18.08 -21.46 -5.27
CA PRO A 190 19.04 -20.82 -6.18
C PRO A 190 19.62 -19.50 -5.67
N VAL A 191 18.83 -18.70 -4.94
CA VAL A 191 19.25 -17.40 -4.40
C VAL A 191 19.58 -17.43 -2.90
N ARG A 192 19.66 -18.63 -2.31
CA ARG A 192 20.09 -18.89 -0.92
C ARG A 192 19.26 -18.14 0.13
N MET A 193 17.94 -18.13 -0.06
CA MET A 193 16.98 -17.63 0.92
C MET A 193 16.70 -18.69 2.00
N ILE A 194 17.66 -18.87 2.91
CA ILE A 194 17.68 -19.97 3.89
C ILE A 194 16.77 -19.76 5.12
N SER A 195 16.22 -18.56 5.28
CA SER A 195 15.24 -18.18 6.32
C SER A 195 13.86 -17.88 5.73
N THR A 196 13.59 -18.37 4.51
CA THR A 196 12.34 -18.16 3.79
C THR A 196 11.69 -19.50 3.49
N ILE A 197 10.43 -19.65 3.89
CA ILE A 197 9.65 -20.87 3.67
C ILE A 197 8.16 -20.56 3.50
N PRO A 198 7.40 -21.42 2.81
CA PRO A 198 5.96 -21.52 3.00
C PRO A 198 5.61 -21.73 4.47
N CYS A 199 4.59 -21.05 5.00
CA CYS A 199 4.18 -21.21 6.40
C CYS A 199 3.72 -22.63 6.75
N THR A 200 3.27 -23.39 5.75
CA THR A 200 2.92 -24.82 5.87
C THR A 200 4.12 -25.69 6.29
N ASN A 201 5.35 -25.23 6.01
CA ASN A 201 6.60 -25.94 6.31
C ASN A 201 7.23 -25.54 7.66
N LEU A 202 6.58 -24.69 8.47
CA LEU A 202 7.13 -24.23 9.76
C LEU A 202 7.39 -25.37 10.76
N ASN A 203 6.63 -26.47 10.70
CA ASN A 203 6.81 -27.59 11.63
C ASN A 203 8.05 -28.44 11.33
N THR A 204 8.55 -28.42 10.09
CA THR A 204 9.76 -29.15 9.68
C THR A 204 11.03 -28.28 9.73
N HIS A 205 10.89 -26.96 9.89
CA HIS A 205 12.00 -25.99 9.93
C HIS A 205 12.11 -25.31 11.30
N GLN A 206 12.65 -26.06 12.28
CA GLN A 206 12.73 -25.59 13.67
C GLN A 206 13.62 -24.36 13.85
N ASP A 207 14.66 -24.22 13.03
CA ASP A 207 15.57 -23.08 13.03
C ASP A 207 14.85 -21.77 12.63
N ILE A 208 13.98 -21.82 11.61
CA ILE A 208 13.14 -20.68 11.21
C ILE A 208 12.04 -20.44 12.23
N LYS A 209 11.40 -21.50 12.74
CA LYS A 209 10.36 -21.40 13.78
C LYS A 209 10.88 -20.73 15.05
N GLN A 210 12.13 -20.96 15.43
CA GLN A 210 12.78 -20.28 16.55
C GLN A 210 13.08 -18.80 16.28
N LYS A 211 13.25 -18.40 15.02
CA LYS A 211 13.48 -16.99 14.62
C LYS A 211 12.18 -16.24 14.32
N LEU A 212 11.06 -16.95 14.13
CA LEU A 212 9.77 -16.38 13.84
C LEU A 212 9.26 -15.52 15.02
N ALA A 213 8.89 -14.28 14.73
CA ALA A 213 8.30 -13.38 15.72
C ALA A 213 6.90 -13.85 16.14
N GLN A 214 6.57 -13.71 17.42
CA GLN A 214 5.22 -13.90 17.93
C GLN A 214 4.29 -12.85 17.29
N PRO A 215 3.19 -13.24 16.63
CA PRO A 215 2.20 -12.30 16.11
C PRO A 215 1.43 -11.60 17.24
N TYR A 216 1.04 -10.36 17.02
CA TYR A 216 0.16 -9.59 17.90
C TYR A 216 -1.00 -8.97 17.13
N LYS A 217 -2.14 -8.88 17.81
CA LYS A 217 -3.29 -8.04 17.47
C LYS A 217 -3.53 -7.06 18.62
N PHE A 218 -4.51 -6.18 18.47
CA PHE A 218 -4.81 -5.15 19.46
C PHE A 218 -6.27 -5.24 19.94
N ASP A 219 -6.48 -4.95 21.22
CA ASP A 219 -7.82 -4.71 21.77
C ASP A 219 -8.31 -3.27 21.50
N ASP A 220 -9.52 -2.94 21.96
CA ASP A 220 -10.13 -1.62 21.76
C ASP A 220 -9.36 -0.49 22.47
N GLN A 221 -8.51 -0.81 23.45
CA GLN A 221 -7.64 0.14 24.13
C GLN A 221 -6.22 0.18 23.51
N SER A 222 -6.02 -0.42 22.34
CA SER A 222 -4.73 -0.54 21.67
C SER A 222 -3.66 -1.30 22.46
N ASN A 223 -4.02 -2.15 23.42
CA ASN A 223 -3.07 -3.05 24.05
C ASN A 223 -2.73 -4.21 23.13
N SER A 224 -1.44 -4.59 23.08
CA SER A 224 -1.00 -5.75 22.32
C SER A 224 -1.43 -7.04 23.00
N ILE A 225 -2.04 -7.95 22.25
CA ILE A 225 -2.40 -9.30 22.69
C ILE A 225 -1.89 -10.35 21.70
N PRO A 226 -1.43 -11.53 22.16
CA PRO A 226 -0.96 -12.59 21.27
C PRO A 226 -1.97 -12.94 20.18
N GLY A 227 -1.49 -12.89 18.94
CA GLY A 227 -2.22 -13.28 17.74
C GLY A 227 -1.90 -14.70 17.29
N LYS A 228 -2.37 -15.04 16.10
CA LYS A 228 -2.03 -16.27 15.39
C LYS A 228 -1.77 -15.93 13.93
N TYR A 229 -0.72 -16.51 13.36
CA TYR A 229 -0.53 -16.42 11.92
C TYR A 229 -1.47 -17.35 11.16
N THR A 230 -1.68 -17.03 9.88
CA THR A 230 -2.33 -17.96 8.95
C THR A 230 -1.46 -19.20 8.76
N THR A 231 -2.11 -20.34 8.49
CA THR A 231 -1.45 -21.61 8.18
C THR A 231 -1.65 -22.01 6.72
N SER A 232 -2.32 -21.18 5.90
CA SER A 232 -2.49 -21.42 4.46
C SER A 232 -1.40 -20.74 3.65
N PHE A 233 -0.97 -21.43 2.59
CA PHE A 233 0.02 -20.92 1.65
C PHE A 233 -0.54 -20.95 0.23
N THR A 234 -0.50 -19.80 -0.44
CA THR A 234 -0.91 -19.61 -1.83
C THR A 234 -0.03 -18.53 -2.47
N THR A 235 -0.17 -18.31 -3.78
CA THR A 235 0.44 -17.17 -4.47
C THR A 235 0.02 -15.81 -3.88
N ALA A 236 -1.07 -15.71 -3.13
CA ALA A 236 -1.52 -14.45 -2.55
C ALA A 236 -0.86 -14.10 -1.21
N ALA A 237 -0.56 -15.11 -0.38
CA ALA A 237 -0.06 -14.95 0.99
C ALA A 237 0.48 -16.27 1.57
N GLY A 238 1.18 -16.17 2.71
CA GLY A 238 1.61 -17.33 3.51
C GLY A 238 3.12 -17.57 3.51
N LEU A 239 3.93 -16.70 2.88
CA LEU A 239 5.37 -16.77 2.99
C LEU A 239 5.84 -16.28 4.37
N VAL A 240 6.82 -16.97 4.96
CA VAL A 240 7.62 -16.51 6.09
C VAL A 240 9.00 -16.14 5.56
N SER A 241 9.56 -15.00 5.95
CA SER A 241 10.89 -14.56 5.53
C SER A 241 11.54 -13.66 6.58
N SER A 242 12.84 -13.41 6.43
CA SER A 242 13.59 -12.32 7.08
C SER A 242 13.82 -11.16 6.09
N VAL A 243 14.24 -10.00 6.61
CA VAL A 243 14.68 -8.86 5.78
C VAL A 243 15.91 -9.23 4.94
N GLU A 244 16.85 -9.99 5.52
CA GLU A 244 18.07 -10.43 4.82
C GLU A 244 17.74 -11.28 3.59
N ASP A 245 16.78 -12.19 3.70
CA ASP A 245 16.39 -13.02 2.56
C ASP A 245 15.60 -12.24 1.51
N LEU A 246 14.72 -11.33 1.91
CA LEU A 246 14.05 -10.45 0.94
C LEU A 246 15.06 -9.53 0.23
N ALA A 247 16.17 -9.16 0.88
CA ALA A 247 17.28 -8.46 0.23
C ALA A 247 17.94 -9.32 -0.86
N LYS A 248 18.16 -10.62 -0.61
CA LYS A 248 18.67 -11.57 -1.62
C LYS A 248 17.72 -11.71 -2.80
N PHE A 249 16.41 -11.79 -2.54
CA PHE A 249 15.39 -11.80 -3.59
C PHE A 249 15.43 -10.51 -4.43
N SER A 250 15.52 -9.35 -3.77
CA SER A 250 15.66 -8.05 -4.42
C SER A 250 16.87 -7.99 -5.36
N ALA A 251 18.04 -8.34 -4.82
CA ALA A 251 19.29 -8.37 -5.58
C ALA A 251 19.23 -9.33 -6.76
N ALA A 252 18.67 -10.52 -6.57
CA ALA A 252 18.54 -11.53 -7.63
C ALA A 252 17.60 -11.10 -8.76
N LEU A 253 16.55 -10.31 -8.47
CA LEU A 253 15.74 -9.67 -9.50
C LEU A 253 16.56 -8.63 -10.26
N ASP A 254 17.29 -7.76 -9.57
CA ASP A 254 18.08 -6.70 -10.20
C ASP A 254 19.19 -7.27 -11.10
N GLU A 255 19.77 -8.40 -10.71
CA GLU A 255 20.79 -9.14 -11.46
C GLU A 255 20.24 -10.04 -12.57
N ASN A 256 18.92 -10.08 -12.79
CA ASN A 256 18.26 -10.98 -13.75
C ASN A 256 18.55 -12.48 -13.49
N LYS A 257 18.78 -12.87 -12.23
CA LYS A 257 19.01 -14.28 -11.85
C LYS A 257 17.71 -15.08 -11.78
N LEU A 258 16.60 -14.43 -11.45
CA LEU A 258 15.29 -15.07 -11.32
C LEU A 258 14.46 -15.00 -12.60
N LEU A 259 14.54 -13.90 -13.33
CA LEU A 259 13.86 -13.62 -14.58
C LEU A 259 14.84 -12.97 -15.55
N ASN A 260 14.66 -13.21 -16.84
CA ASN A 260 15.39 -12.48 -17.87
C ASN A 260 14.99 -10.98 -17.88
N ALA A 261 15.79 -10.16 -18.55
CA ALA A 261 15.59 -8.71 -18.56
C ALA A 261 14.23 -8.27 -19.14
N ALA A 262 13.72 -8.98 -20.16
CA ALA A 262 12.45 -8.67 -20.80
C ALA A 262 11.26 -8.99 -19.88
N SER A 263 11.23 -10.18 -19.27
CA SER A 263 10.18 -10.57 -18.32
C SER A 263 10.18 -9.68 -17.08
N LYS A 264 11.37 -9.31 -16.58
CA LYS A 264 11.48 -8.37 -15.46
C LYS A 264 10.95 -6.98 -15.82
N ALA A 265 11.29 -6.48 -17.01
CA ALA A 265 10.77 -5.20 -17.49
C ALA A 265 9.25 -5.23 -17.60
N GLN A 266 8.69 -6.34 -18.12
CA GLN A 266 7.24 -6.53 -18.19
C GLN A 266 6.57 -6.62 -16.81
N MET A 267 7.21 -7.28 -15.84
CA MET A 267 6.73 -7.37 -14.46
C MET A 267 6.58 -5.99 -13.81
N PHE A 268 7.50 -5.07 -14.13
CA PHE A 268 7.59 -3.73 -13.56
C PHE A 268 7.05 -2.63 -14.47
N GLU A 269 6.25 -2.98 -15.48
CA GLU A 269 5.57 -2.01 -16.34
C GLU A 269 4.11 -1.87 -15.92
N PRO A 270 3.60 -0.63 -15.73
CA PRO A 270 2.18 -0.40 -15.46
C PRO A 270 1.29 -1.03 -16.53
N VAL A 271 0.31 -1.82 -16.11
CA VAL A 271 -0.61 -2.50 -17.04
C VAL A 271 -1.56 -1.48 -17.67
N THR A 272 -1.79 -1.62 -18.98
CA THR A 272 -2.77 -0.82 -19.72
C THR A 272 -4.12 -1.53 -19.71
N LEU A 273 -5.17 -0.83 -19.28
CA LEU A 273 -6.54 -1.34 -19.30
C LEU A 273 -7.07 -1.44 -20.74
N ARG A 274 -8.00 -2.35 -20.97
CA ARG A 274 -8.70 -2.50 -22.25
C ARG A 274 -9.52 -1.26 -22.62
N THR A 275 -9.98 -0.52 -21.62
CA THR A 275 -10.67 0.77 -21.74
C THR A 275 -9.71 1.92 -22.08
N GLY A 276 -8.40 1.68 -22.10
CA GLY A 276 -7.37 2.70 -22.17
C GLY A 276 -6.93 3.17 -20.78
N GLY A 277 -5.79 3.86 -20.72
CA GLY A 277 -5.17 4.27 -19.46
C GLY A 277 -4.30 3.18 -18.82
N LYS A 278 -3.37 3.60 -17.97
CA LYS A 278 -2.48 2.73 -17.20
C LYS A 278 -2.92 2.73 -15.74
N ILE A 279 -2.78 1.59 -15.08
CA ILE A 279 -2.97 1.47 -13.62
C ILE A 279 -1.61 1.41 -12.94
N ASP A 280 -1.51 1.88 -11.70
CA ASP A 280 -0.26 1.87 -10.92
C ASP A 280 0.09 0.46 -10.37
N TYR A 281 -0.13 -0.56 -11.21
CA TYR A 281 0.14 -1.97 -10.92
C TYR A 281 0.67 -2.68 -12.17
N GLY A 282 1.78 -3.39 -12.01
CA GLY A 282 2.38 -4.28 -12.99
C GLY A 282 1.90 -5.72 -12.80
N LEU A 283 2.82 -6.69 -12.89
CA LEU A 283 2.52 -8.09 -12.63
C LEU A 283 2.99 -8.46 -11.21
N GLY A 284 2.08 -8.40 -10.24
CA GLY A 284 2.35 -8.70 -8.82
C GLY A 284 3.08 -7.60 -8.03
N TRP A 285 3.26 -6.42 -8.63
CA TRP A 285 3.92 -5.25 -8.02
C TRP A 285 3.15 -3.98 -8.32
N PHE A 286 3.06 -3.08 -7.34
CA PHE A 286 2.69 -1.69 -7.61
C PHE A 286 3.83 -0.99 -8.35
N VAL A 287 3.46 -0.14 -9.29
CA VAL A 287 4.41 0.64 -10.08
C VAL A 287 3.85 2.04 -10.25
N GLU A 288 4.49 3.01 -9.62
CA GLU A 288 4.06 4.41 -9.68
C GLU A 288 5.25 5.33 -9.91
N ASN A 289 4.98 6.55 -10.38
CA ASN A 289 5.98 7.60 -10.44
C ASN A 289 5.69 8.62 -9.34
N VAL A 290 6.64 8.79 -8.42
CA VAL A 290 6.58 9.83 -7.39
C VAL A 290 7.66 10.85 -7.73
N PHE A 291 7.21 12.04 -8.13
CA PHE A 291 8.05 13.09 -8.72
C PHE A 291 8.82 12.57 -9.93
N ASP A 292 10.15 12.66 -9.90
CA ASP A 292 11.05 12.21 -10.95
C ASP A 292 11.51 10.75 -10.76
N LYS A 293 11.00 10.03 -9.75
CA LYS A 293 11.44 8.66 -9.44
C LYS A 293 10.35 7.64 -9.75
N LYS A 294 10.73 6.60 -10.50
CA LYS A 294 9.90 5.39 -10.63
C LYS A 294 10.06 4.53 -9.37
N LEU A 295 8.96 4.24 -8.70
CA LEU A 295 8.91 3.38 -7.52
C LEU A 295 8.22 2.07 -7.88
N ILE A 296 8.79 0.96 -7.42
CA ILE A 296 8.22 -0.38 -7.57
C ILE A 296 8.06 -0.95 -6.18
N TRP A 297 6.85 -1.31 -5.78
CA TRP A 297 6.62 -1.69 -4.40
C TRP A 297 5.55 -2.76 -4.23
N THR A 298 5.58 -3.39 -3.06
CA THR A 298 4.54 -4.28 -2.59
C THR A 298 4.45 -4.15 -1.07
N PHE A 299 3.32 -4.55 -0.52
CA PHE A 299 3.07 -4.48 0.91
C PHE A 299 2.43 -5.76 1.41
N GLY A 300 2.61 -6.03 2.69
CA GLY A 300 1.94 -7.08 3.41
C GLY A 300 0.93 -6.48 4.35
N TYR A 301 -0.33 -6.89 4.27
CA TYR A 301 -1.34 -6.57 5.27
C TYR A 301 -2.09 -7.84 5.64
N GLY A 302 -1.90 -8.29 6.88
CA GLY A 302 -2.63 -9.39 7.49
C GLY A 302 -2.96 -9.05 8.94
N TYR A 303 -3.92 -9.77 9.52
CA TYR A 303 -4.45 -9.47 10.88
C TYR A 303 -3.39 -9.34 11.98
N CYS A 304 -2.22 -9.98 11.84
CA CYS A 304 -1.13 -9.93 12.81
C CYS A 304 0.26 -9.80 12.16
N SER A 305 0.32 -9.31 10.93
CA SER A 305 1.58 -9.16 10.20
C SER A 305 1.46 -8.07 9.16
N SER A 306 2.49 -7.24 9.02
CA SER A 306 2.54 -6.23 7.98
C SER A 306 3.96 -5.95 7.53
N GLY A 307 4.10 -5.34 6.37
CA GLY A 307 5.40 -4.97 5.85
C GLY A 307 5.34 -4.20 4.55
N LEU A 308 6.48 -3.65 4.17
CA LEU A 308 6.69 -2.91 2.93
C LEU A 308 7.96 -3.41 2.25
N PHE A 309 7.94 -3.43 0.93
CA PHE A 309 9.08 -3.71 0.08
C PHE A 309 9.03 -2.68 -1.06
N ILE A 310 9.98 -1.75 -1.07
CA ILE A 310 10.03 -0.62 -2.00
C ILE A 310 11.36 -0.64 -2.73
N LYS A 311 11.34 -0.62 -4.06
CA LYS A 311 12.51 -0.50 -4.93
C LYS A 311 12.49 0.86 -5.62
N VAL A 312 13.67 1.46 -5.73
CA VAL A 312 13.95 2.68 -6.50
C VAL A 312 15.02 2.34 -7.54
N PRO A 313 14.63 1.82 -8.72
CA PRO A 313 15.57 1.25 -9.69
C PRO A 313 16.67 2.22 -10.13
N ASP A 314 16.32 3.49 -10.34
CA ASP A 314 17.26 4.52 -10.79
C ASP A 314 18.42 4.75 -9.82
N LEU A 315 18.21 4.39 -8.55
CA LEU A 315 19.19 4.52 -7.49
C LEU A 315 19.77 3.16 -7.06
N ASP A 316 19.41 2.03 -7.68
CA ASP A 316 19.75 0.67 -7.20
C ASP A 316 19.56 0.55 -5.68
N LEU A 317 18.41 1.04 -5.21
CA LEU A 317 18.08 1.19 -3.79
C LEU A 317 16.79 0.43 -3.48
N THR A 318 16.75 -0.29 -2.36
CA THR A 318 15.54 -0.95 -1.87
C THR A 318 15.39 -0.74 -0.37
N PHE A 319 14.18 -0.49 0.10
CA PHE A 319 13.80 -0.47 1.51
C PHE A 319 12.82 -1.60 1.81
N ILE A 320 13.05 -2.27 2.93
CA ILE A 320 12.19 -3.37 3.40
C ILE A 320 11.93 -3.15 4.88
N ILE A 321 10.69 -3.34 5.32
CA ILE A 321 10.34 -3.40 6.74
C ILE A 321 9.26 -4.46 6.97
N LEU A 322 9.43 -5.30 7.99
CA LEU A 322 8.50 -6.37 8.37
C LEU A 322 8.15 -6.24 9.85
N SER A 323 6.89 -6.51 10.22
CA SER A 323 6.41 -6.44 11.60
C SER A 323 5.52 -7.61 11.99
N ASN A 324 5.50 -7.91 13.28
CA ASN A 324 4.64 -8.90 13.93
C ASN A 324 3.28 -8.36 14.36
N CYS A 325 2.80 -7.30 13.71
CA CYS A 325 1.43 -6.80 13.83
C CYS A 325 1.01 -6.13 12.51
N ASP A 326 -0.20 -5.59 12.43
CA ASP A 326 -0.80 -5.07 11.20
C ASP A 326 -0.53 -3.56 10.93
N ARG A 327 0.10 -2.84 11.88
CA ARG A 327 0.14 -1.38 11.92
C ARG A 327 1.19 -0.70 11.03
N ILE A 328 2.07 -1.45 10.33
CA ILE A 328 2.89 -0.86 9.24
C ILE A 328 2.05 -0.54 8.01
N SER A 329 0.92 -1.24 7.81
CA SER A 329 0.08 -1.07 6.62
C SER A 329 -1.32 -0.56 6.93
N ARG A 330 -1.93 -1.00 8.04
CA ARG A 330 -3.33 -0.67 8.39
C ARG A 330 -3.70 0.82 8.34
N PRO A 331 -2.88 1.77 8.87
CA PRO A 331 -3.29 3.18 8.90
C PRO A 331 -3.35 3.84 7.52
N PHE A 332 -2.70 3.28 6.50
CA PHE A 332 -2.36 4.05 5.29
C PHE A 332 -3.22 3.71 4.08
N ALA A 333 -4.05 2.66 4.17
CA ALA A 333 -4.93 2.20 3.10
C ALA A 333 -4.24 1.97 1.73
N ILE A 334 -2.91 1.80 1.73
CA ILE A 334 -2.12 1.59 0.52
C ILE A 334 -2.61 0.36 -0.25
N GLY A 335 -2.67 0.49 -1.57
CA GLY A 335 -3.17 -0.55 -2.48
C GLY A 335 -4.65 -0.45 -2.80
N LEU A 336 -5.36 0.51 -2.23
CA LEU A 336 -6.66 0.96 -2.74
C LEU A 336 -6.49 1.91 -3.93
N PRO A 337 -7.50 2.07 -4.79
CA PRO A 337 -7.46 3.05 -5.88
C PRO A 337 -7.10 4.46 -5.37
N ASN A 338 -6.24 5.16 -6.11
CA ASN A 338 -5.77 6.53 -5.82
C ASN A 338 -5.07 6.70 -4.46
N THR A 339 -4.47 5.63 -3.94
CA THR A 339 -3.49 5.71 -2.85
C THR A 339 -2.07 5.58 -3.40
N SER A 340 -1.10 6.21 -2.76
CA SER A 340 0.31 6.20 -3.16
C SER A 340 1.18 5.67 -2.03
N ILE A 341 2.38 5.16 -2.34
CA ILE A 341 3.32 4.72 -1.32
C ILE A 341 3.69 5.84 -0.34
N ILE A 342 3.61 7.12 -0.75
CA ILE A 342 3.88 8.27 0.12
C ILE A 342 2.84 8.44 1.23
N ASP A 343 1.67 7.81 1.12
CA ASP A 343 0.68 7.80 2.20
C ASP A 343 1.13 6.90 3.37
N SER A 344 2.09 5.98 3.15
CA SER A 344 2.74 5.25 4.23
C SER A 344 3.83 6.08 4.88
N GLN A 345 3.68 6.41 6.17
CA GLN A 345 4.69 7.20 6.86
C GLN A 345 6.05 6.48 6.93
N PHE A 346 6.07 5.15 7.09
CA PHE A 346 7.33 4.39 7.07
C PHE A 346 8.06 4.50 5.73
N ALA A 347 7.33 4.45 4.62
CA ALA A 347 7.90 4.66 3.30
C ALA A 347 8.37 6.10 3.12
N LEU A 348 7.55 7.06 3.56
CA LEU A 348 7.82 8.47 3.38
C LEU A 348 9.09 8.92 4.11
N GLU A 349 9.35 8.42 5.33
CA GLU A 349 10.61 8.69 6.06
C GLU A 349 11.83 8.18 5.28
N PHE A 350 11.74 6.97 4.70
CA PHE A 350 12.81 6.44 3.84
C PHE A 350 12.99 7.29 2.58
N LEU A 351 11.91 7.65 1.88
CA LEU A 351 11.98 8.44 0.65
C LEU A 351 12.57 9.84 0.90
N LYS A 352 12.16 10.50 1.99
CA LYS A 352 12.69 11.81 2.41
C LYS A 352 14.19 11.80 2.68
N LEU A 353 14.72 10.71 3.24
CA LEU A 353 16.12 10.63 3.67
C LEU A 353 17.07 10.10 2.59
N PHE A 354 16.59 9.24 1.68
CA PHE A 354 17.47 8.50 0.75
C PHE A 354 17.14 8.69 -0.72
N VAL A 355 16.03 9.34 -1.08
CA VAL A 355 15.51 9.34 -2.46
C VAL A 355 15.22 10.75 -2.98
N PHE A 356 14.54 11.59 -2.20
CA PHE A 356 14.17 12.92 -2.64
C PHE A 356 15.34 13.88 -2.52
N ASP A 357 15.68 14.55 -3.62
CA ASP A 357 16.74 15.56 -3.67
C ASP A 357 16.31 16.91 -3.07
N LYS A 358 15.02 17.04 -2.70
CA LYS A 358 14.43 18.27 -2.13
C LYS A 358 14.51 18.26 -0.61
N ILE A 359 14.86 19.40 -0.02
CA ILE A 359 14.75 19.61 1.43
C ILE A 359 13.27 19.74 1.77
N ILE A 360 12.73 18.70 2.41
CA ILE A 360 11.33 18.66 2.83
C ILE A 360 11.24 19.16 4.27
N PRO A 361 10.42 20.18 4.55
CA PRO A 361 10.19 20.65 5.91
C PRO A 361 9.75 19.52 6.83
N GLN A 362 10.28 19.49 8.06
CA GLN A 362 9.84 18.51 9.04
C GLN A 362 8.52 18.96 9.68
N VAL A 363 7.54 18.06 9.65
CA VAL A 363 6.35 18.15 10.49
C VAL A 363 6.71 17.52 11.85
N ASN A 364 6.72 18.32 12.91
CA ASN A 364 7.12 17.84 14.24
C ASN A 364 5.99 17.02 14.87
N PHE A 365 5.98 15.72 14.61
CA PHE A 365 4.98 14.80 15.16
C PHE A 365 5.46 14.15 16.48
N PRO A 366 4.59 13.91 17.48
CA PRO A 366 3.17 14.29 17.55
C PRO A 366 2.93 15.71 18.12
N HIS A 367 3.99 16.52 18.29
CA HIS A 367 3.93 17.83 18.95
C HIS A 367 4.03 19.00 17.98
N PHE A 368 2.88 19.59 17.63
CA PHE A 368 2.82 20.68 16.66
C PHE A 368 3.07 22.04 17.33
N LYS A 369 4.16 22.73 16.96
CA LYS A 369 4.54 24.04 17.53
C LYS A 369 3.68 25.19 16.97
N GLU A 370 3.53 26.25 17.77
CA GLU A 370 2.98 27.54 17.33
C GLU A 370 3.75 28.05 16.09
N ASN A 371 3.01 28.59 15.11
CA ASN A 371 3.48 29.06 13.79
C ASN A 371 3.94 28.00 12.77
N MET A 372 3.67 26.70 13.00
CA MET A 372 4.05 25.68 12.02
C MET A 372 3.33 25.84 10.69
N ALA A 373 2.04 26.13 10.68
CA ALA A 373 1.29 26.37 9.45
C ALA A 373 1.91 27.49 8.62
N ALA A 374 2.24 28.63 9.24
CA ALA A 374 2.90 29.74 8.55
C ALA A 374 4.22 29.32 7.88
N LYS A 375 5.02 28.46 8.53
CA LYS A 375 6.27 27.94 7.94
C LYS A 375 6.02 26.98 6.78
N LEU A 376 5.05 26.09 6.91
CA LEU A 376 4.73 25.11 5.87
C LEU A 376 4.08 25.77 4.64
N THR A 377 3.21 26.76 4.87
CA THR A 377 2.52 27.52 3.81
C THR A 377 3.46 28.37 2.96
N GLN A 378 4.62 28.78 3.49
CA GLN A 378 5.63 29.51 2.71
C GLN A 378 6.19 28.71 1.53
N ASN A 379 6.13 27.37 1.60
CA ASN A 379 6.58 26.53 0.51
C ASN A 379 5.52 26.47 -0.61
N LYS A 380 5.90 26.95 -1.80
CA LYS A 380 5.05 26.98 -3.00
C LYS A 380 5.36 25.85 -3.98
N ASP A 381 6.37 25.03 -3.71
CA ASP A 381 6.70 23.87 -4.54
C ASP A 381 5.57 22.84 -4.44
N VAL A 382 4.98 22.51 -5.60
CA VAL A 382 3.79 21.65 -5.69
C VAL A 382 4.08 20.25 -5.14
N ASP A 383 5.29 19.72 -5.38
CA ASP A 383 5.67 18.39 -4.90
C ASP A 383 5.84 18.38 -3.39
N ILE A 384 6.51 19.40 -2.84
CA ILE A 384 6.67 19.51 -1.38
C ILE A 384 5.31 19.68 -0.71
N ARG A 385 4.39 20.44 -1.30
CA ARG A 385 3.02 20.57 -0.77
C ARG A 385 2.28 19.23 -0.77
N LYS A 386 2.41 18.41 -1.82
CA LYS A 386 1.85 17.05 -1.86
C LYS A 386 2.43 16.15 -0.76
N ILE A 387 3.73 16.24 -0.48
CA ILE A 387 4.37 15.49 0.60
C ILE A 387 3.83 15.91 1.97
N ILE A 388 3.75 17.22 2.23
CA ILE A 388 3.20 17.73 3.49
C ILE A 388 1.75 17.26 3.65
N GLN A 389 0.98 17.27 2.57
CA GLN A 389 -0.39 16.80 2.56
C GLN A 389 -0.47 15.30 2.93
N ALA A 390 0.31 14.44 2.27
CA ALA A 390 0.37 13.01 2.56
C ALA A 390 0.86 12.71 3.98
N GLU A 391 1.86 13.44 4.47
CA GLU A 391 2.40 13.31 5.83
C GLU A 391 1.37 13.69 6.90
N LEU A 392 0.59 14.76 6.70
CA LEU A 392 -0.49 15.12 7.62
C LEU A 392 -1.62 14.09 7.60
N ARG A 393 -2.00 13.58 6.42
CA ARG A 393 -2.99 12.50 6.30
C ARG A 393 -2.54 11.23 7.03
N SER A 394 -1.29 10.83 6.84
CA SER A 394 -0.72 9.63 7.45
C SER A 394 -0.73 9.74 8.98
N TYR A 395 -0.29 10.87 9.53
CA TYR A 395 -0.32 11.13 10.97
C TYR A 395 -1.73 11.13 11.54
N TRP A 396 -2.69 11.75 10.85
CA TRP A 396 -4.07 11.75 11.31
C TRP A 396 -4.65 10.34 11.33
N ASN A 397 -4.40 9.53 10.29
CA ASN A 397 -4.86 8.15 10.23
C ASN A 397 -4.24 7.30 11.35
N MET A 398 -2.96 7.53 11.65
CA MET A 398 -2.27 6.88 12.78
C MET A 398 -2.91 7.26 14.12
N SER A 399 -3.14 8.55 14.36
CA SER A 399 -3.78 9.05 15.59
C SER A 399 -5.20 8.54 15.74
N ASN A 400 -5.97 8.51 14.64
CA ASN A 400 -7.32 7.97 14.62
C ASN A 400 -7.33 6.47 14.94
N LEU A 401 -6.40 5.68 14.38
CA LEU A 401 -6.30 4.25 14.63
C LEU A 401 -6.08 3.91 16.12
N ILE A 402 -5.29 4.71 16.83
CA ILE A 402 -4.97 4.47 18.25
C ILE A 402 -5.88 5.23 19.22
N GLY A 403 -6.82 6.04 18.72
CA GLY A 403 -7.75 6.82 19.54
C GLY A 403 -7.15 8.09 20.17
N ASP A 404 -6.07 8.64 19.63
CA ASP A 404 -5.47 9.89 20.09
C ASP A 404 -6.16 11.12 19.47
N VAL A 405 -7.34 11.43 20.03
CA VAL A 405 -8.23 12.52 19.59
C VAL A 405 -7.51 13.86 19.57
N ASN A 406 -6.66 14.15 20.57
CA ASN A 406 -5.97 15.44 20.67
C ASN A 406 -5.00 15.66 19.50
N VAL A 407 -4.17 14.67 19.19
CA VAL A 407 -3.23 14.77 18.07
C VAL A 407 -3.99 14.80 16.74
N ARG A 408 -5.02 13.96 16.60
CA ARG A 408 -5.90 13.92 15.41
C ARG A 408 -6.50 15.29 15.10
N ASP A 409 -7.13 15.94 16.08
CA ASP A 409 -7.82 17.21 15.88
C ASP A 409 -6.83 18.36 15.62
N ASN A 410 -5.66 18.34 16.28
CA ASN A 410 -4.58 19.28 16.00
C ASN A 410 -4.05 19.18 14.55
N ILE A 411 -3.95 17.95 14.01
CA ILE A 411 -3.55 17.75 12.61
C ILE A 411 -4.59 18.31 11.66
N LEU A 412 -5.87 18.10 11.94
CA LEU A 412 -6.95 18.61 11.10
C LEU A 412 -6.94 20.15 11.06
N ASN A 413 -6.78 20.80 12.22
CA ASN A 413 -6.63 22.25 12.32
C ASN A 413 -5.41 22.76 11.53
N LEU A 414 -4.25 22.10 11.68
CA LEU A 414 -3.03 22.44 10.96
C LEU A 414 -3.20 22.28 9.44
N TYR A 415 -3.80 21.17 9.02
CA TYR A 415 -4.12 20.89 7.62
C TYR A 415 -5.01 22.00 7.05
N ALA A 416 -6.03 22.40 7.79
CA ALA A 416 -6.94 23.44 7.35
C ALA A 416 -6.28 24.82 7.21
N GLU A 417 -5.41 25.17 8.15
CA GLU A 417 -4.65 26.43 8.09
C GLU A 417 -3.70 26.49 6.89
N ILE A 418 -3.14 25.36 6.46
CA ILE A 418 -2.19 25.28 5.32
C ILE A 418 -2.90 25.27 3.97
N PHE A 419 -3.98 24.51 3.85
CA PHE A 419 -4.59 24.18 2.55
C PHE A 419 -5.92 24.89 2.26
N PHE A 420 -6.64 25.42 3.27
CA PHE A 420 -7.94 26.10 3.07
C PHE A 420 -7.93 27.59 3.31
N ASN A 421 -7.18 28.07 4.32
CA ASN A 421 -7.10 29.51 4.59
C ASN A 421 -6.46 30.31 3.43
N THR A 422 -5.90 29.62 2.42
CA THR A 422 -5.37 30.24 1.19
C THR A 422 -6.36 30.22 0.00
N GLN A 423 -7.51 29.56 0.12
CA GLN A 423 -8.49 29.35 -0.97
C GLN A 423 -9.72 30.29 -0.92
N GLN A 424 -9.87 31.17 0.07
CA GLN A 424 -10.93 32.21 0.06
C GLN A 424 -10.81 33.24 -1.09
N ASN A 425 -9.88 33.07 -2.04
CA ASN A 425 -9.65 33.97 -3.17
C ASN A 425 -9.74 33.30 -4.56
N LYS A 426 -10.64 32.33 -4.74
CA LYS A 426 -11.15 31.88 -6.06
C LYS A 426 -12.66 31.71 -5.91
N THR A 427 -13.58 32.45 -6.52
CA THR A 427 -13.61 33.36 -7.68
C THR A 427 -14.80 34.29 -7.49
N ASN A 428 -14.62 35.60 -7.71
CA ASN A 428 -15.70 36.62 -7.71
C ASN A 428 -16.72 36.48 -8.86
N GLU A 429 -16.81 35.32 -9.53
CA GLU A 429 -17.52 35.15 -10.81
C GLU A 429 -18.59 34.03 -10.83
N THR A 430 -18.76 33.26 -9.75
CA THR A 430 -19.82 32.25 -9.61
C THR A 430 -20.71 32.59 -8.42
N LYS A 431 -21.99 32.89 -8.67
CA LYS A 431 -22.95 33.24 -7.61
C LYS A 431 -23.57 31.97 -7.04
N LEU A 432 -23.37 31.72 -5.74
CA LEU A 432 -24.02 30.62 -5.02
C LEU A 432 -25.55 30.78 -5.10
N ILE A 433 -26.24 29.71 -5.52
CA ILE A 433 -27.71 29.61 -5.57
C ILE A 433 -28.22 28.98 -4.29
N THR A 434 -27.67 27.83 -3.93
CA THR A 434 -28.03 27.06 -2.73
C THR A 434 -26.89 26.13 -2.35
N GLN A 435 -26.79 25.77 -1.07
CA GLN A 435 -25.87 24.74 -0.62
C GLN A 435 -26.46 24.02 0.59
N ILE A 436 -26.21 22.73 0.68
CA ILE A 436 -26.25 21.97 1.92
C ILE A 436 -24.79 21.72 2.29
N ASP A 437 -24.31 22.40 3.31
CA ASP A 437 -23.02 22.19 3.94
C ASP A 437 -23.20 21.86 5.44
N SER A 438 -22.12 21.51 6.14
CA SER A 438 -22.15 21.19 7.58
C SER A 438 -23.07 20.01 7.93
N VAL A 439 -23.04 18.95 7.12
CA VAL A 439 -23.69 17.67 7.43
C VAL A 439 -22.97 17.04 8.64
N ASP A 440 -23.47 17.30 9.84
CA ASP A 440 -22.83 17.02 11.14
C ASP A 440 -23.48 15.87 11.93
N LYS A 441 -24.50 15.24 11.34
CA LYS A 441 -25.19 14.06 11.87
C LYS A 441 -25.87 13.26 10.75
N LYS A 442 -26.28 12.04 11.06
CA LYS A 442 -26.97 11.11 10.15
C LYS A 442 -28.45 11.47 9.99
N GLU A 443 -28.77 12.29 9.01
CA GLU A 443 -30.12 12.78 8.74
C GLU A 443 -30.35 12.99 7.24
N HIS A 444 -31.58 13.36 6.88
CA HIS A 444 -31.92 13.81 5.54
C HIS A 444 -32.03 15.33 5.53
N TYR A 445 -31.18 15.96 4.72
CA TYR A 445 -31.13 17.40 4.50
C TYR A 445 -31.73 17.71 3.13
N GLN A 446 -32.45 18.82 3.04
CA GLN A 446 -33.01 19.30 1.78
C GLN A 446 -33.07 20.81 1.74
N GLN A 447 -32.89 21.38 0.56
CA GLN A 447 -33.03 22.81 0.34
C GLN A 447 -33.67 23.10 -1.01
N SER A 448 -34.65 24.01 -1.02
CA SER A 448 -35.31 24.44 -2.25
C SER A 448 -34.59 25.62 -2.89
N PHE A 449 -34.61 25.68 -4.22
CA PHE A 449 -34.15 26.83 -4.99
C PHE A 449 -35.01 27.02 -6.25
N SER A 450 -35.01 28.25 -6.77
CA SER A 450 -35.80 28.64 -7.95
C SER A 450 -34.90 29.25 -9.01
N LEU A 451 -35.17 28.91 -10.27
CA LEU A 451 -34.55 29.53 -11.44
C LEU A 451 -35.59 30.36 -12.17
N ASN A 452 -35.28 31.64 -12.42
CA ASN A 452 -36.20 32.58 -13.07
C ASN A 452 -36.20 32.48 -14.61
N GLU A 453 -35.24 31.75 -15.16
CA GLU A 453 -34.99 31.51 -16.58
C GLU A 453 -34.25 30.17 -16.73
N ASP A 454 -34.21 29.62 -17.95
CA ASP A 454 -33.39 28.46 -18.26
C ASP A 454 -31.91 28.79 -18.02
N LYS A 455 -31.22 27.99 -17.20
CA LYS A 455 -29.87 28.34 -16.74
C LYS A 455 -28.94 27.14 -16.68
N ASN A 456 -27.68 27.38 -17.03
CA ASN A 456 -26.60 26.46 -16.70
C ASN A 456 -26.19 26.68 -15.24
N ILE A 457 -26.27 25.62 -14.46
CA ILE A 457 -25.79 25.59 -13.08
C ILE A 457 -24.55 24.71 -13.00
N HIS A 458 -23.68 25.03 -12.06
CA HIS A 458 -22.55 24.20 -11.66
C HIS A 458 -22.90 23.50 -10.35
N VAL A 459 -22.74 22.17 -10.31
CA VAL A 459 -23.00 21.33 -9.14
C VAL A 459 -21.66 20.80 -8.64
N HIS A 460 -21.31 21.19 -7.42
CA HIS A 460 -20.20 20.63 -6.65
C HIS A 460 -20.77 19.79 -5.50
N ALA A 461 -20.56 18.48 -5.51
CA ALA A 461 -21.10 17.57 -4.49
C ALA A 461 -20.01 16.64 -3.96
N VAL A 462 -19.94 16.47 -2.64
CA VAL A 462 -18.99 15.58 -1.97
C VAL A 462 -19.73 14.74 -0.91
N GLY A 463 -19.51 13.43 -0.91
CA GLY A 463 -20.14 12.51 0.05
C GLY A 463 -19.47 11.13 0.13
N ASP A 464 -19.92 10.30 1.08
CA ASP A 464 -19.40 8.94 1.30
C ASP A 464 -19.91 8.02 0.22
N GLY A 465 -19.01 7.36 -0.49
CA GLY A 465 -19.34 6.36 -1.49
C GLY A 465 -18.33 5.23 -1.49
N GLY A 466 -18.71 4.12 -2.09
CA GLY A 466 -17.77 3.05 -2.31
C GLY A 466 -16.85 3.31 -3.50
N TYR A 467 -15.90 2.40 -3.69
CA TYR A 467 -14.78 2.59 -4.61
C TYR A 467 -15.15 2.51 -6.11
N CYS A 468 -16.34 1.97 -6.43
CA CYS A 468 -16.87 1.83 -7.79
C CYS A 468 -18.39 1.60 -7.77
N GLU A 469 -18.99 1.44 -8.96
CA GLU A 469 -20.44 1.20 -9.18
C GLU A 469 -21.04 0.15 -8.24
N TYR A 470 -20.31 -0.93 -7.97
CA TYR A 470 -20.79 -2.08 -7.19
C TYR A 470 -21.18 -1.71 -5.75
N PHE A 471 -20.50 -0.73 -5.17
CA PHE A 471 -20.77 -0.30 -3.80
C PHE A 471 -21.74 0.88 -3.74
N GLY A 472 -21.91 1.61 -4.85
CA GLY A 472 -22.77 2.79 -4.92
C GLY A 472 -22.31 3.94 -4.00
N MET A 473 -23.18 4.94 -3.87
CA MET A 473 -23.01 6.01 -2.88
C MET A 473 -23.69 5.60 -1.57
N TYR A 474 -23.02 5.78 -0.43
CA TYR A 474 -23.62 5.63 0.90
C TYR A 474 -24.43 6.88 1.26
N ASP A 475 -23.87 8.06 0.96
CA ASP A 475 -24.56 9.34 1.04
C ASP A 475 -25.33 9.59 -0.26
N LYS A 476 -26.66 9.63 -0.19
CA LYS A 476 -27.51 9.84 -1.35
C LYS A 476 -27.68 11.32 -1.62
N ILE A 477 -27.20 11.77 -2.77
CA ILE A 477 -27.28 13.17 -3.21
C ILE A 477 -28.02 13.23 -4.54
N TRP A 478 -29.09 14.02 -4.63
CA TRP A 478 -29.87 14.21 -5.87
C TRP A 478 -30.55 15.58 -5.93
N ILE A 479 -30.98 15.95 -7.14
CA ILE A 479 -31.77 17.14 -7.43
C ILE A 479 -33.07 16.68 -8.09
N GLU A 480 -34.21 17.19 -7.62
CA GLU A 480 -35.52 16.93 -8.20
C GLU A 480 -36.29 18.21 -8.52
N ASN A 481 -37.26 18.11 -9.42
CA ASN A 481 -38.23 19.17 -9.66
C ASN A 481 -39.25 19.24 -8.51
N ALA A 482 -39.45 20.43 -7.94
CA ALA A 482 -40.23 20.60 -6.71
C ALA A 482 -41.73 20.33 -6.86
N ILE A 483 -42.26 20.29 -8.08
CA ILE A 483 -43.70 20.07 -8.35
C ILE A 483 -43.96 18.64 -8.80
N THR A 484 -43.17 18.14 -9.74
CA THR A 484 -43.35 16.81 -10.33
C THR A 484 -42.68 15.70 -9.55
N HIS A 485 -41.72 16.05 -8.68
CA HIS A 485 -40.82 15.11 -8.00
C HIS A 485 -40.01 14.22 -8.97
N GLU A 486 -39.84 14.67 -10.21
CA GLU A 486 -38.95 14.02 -11.16
C GLU A 486 -37.49 14.28 -10.75
N GLU A 487 -36.72 13.19 -10.57
CA GLU A 487 -35.29 13.26 -10.32
C GLU A 487 -34.57 13.72 -11.60
N ILE A 488 -33.94 14.89 -11.51
CA ILE A 488 -33.23 15.50 -12.62
C ILE A 488 -31.77 15.01 -12.68
N TRP A 489 -31.18 14.79 -11.52
CA TRP A 489 -29.80 14.33 -11.40
C TRP A 489 -29.55 13.63 -10.06
N ARG A 490 -28.65 12.64 -10.05
CA ARG A 490 -28.21 11.93 -8.86
C ARG A 490 -26.71 11.63 -8.93
N MET A 491 -26.02 11.82 -7.81
CA MET A 491 -24.63 11.44 -7.67
C MET A 491 -24.47 9.92 -7.69
N LYS A 492 -23.53 9.42 -8.50
CA LYS A 492 -23.19 8.00 -8.58
C LYS A 492 -21.69 7.79 -8.39
N ALA A 493 -21.31 6.72 -7.71
CA ALA A 493 -19.92 6.43 -7.38
C ALA A 493 -19.05 6.21 -8.64
N ASP A 494 -19.61 5.67 -9.71
CA ASP A 494 -18.93 5.42 -11.00
C ASP A 494 -18.79 6.67 -11.89
N HIS A 495 -19.53 7.74 -11.59
CA HIS A 495 -19.47 9.04 -12.28
C HIS A 495 -18.97 10.14 -11.33
N SER A 496 -18.07 9.78 -10.42
CA SER A 496 -17.48 10.70 -9.45
C SER A 496 -15.97 10.53 -9.41
N ASP A 497 -15.27 11.60 -9.08
CA ASP A 497 -13.86 11.60 -8.76
C ASP A 497 -13.63 11.37 -7.27
N PHE A 498 -12.36 11.24 -6.88
CA PHE A 498 -11.98 11.15 -5.47
C PHE A 498 -11.77 12.56 -4.92
N ALA A 499 -12.39 12.85 -3.78
CA ALA A 499 -12.30 14.15 -3.11
C ALA A 499 -11.04 14.29 -2.23
N GLY A 500 -10.09 13.35 -2.33
CA GLY A 500 -8.89 13.28 -1.48
C GLY A 500 -9.18 12.73 -0.08
N GLY A 501 -8.15 12.65 0.77
CA GLY A 501 -8.25 12.13 2.13
C GLY A 501 -8.40 10.61 2.28
N HIS A 502 -9.49 10.05 1.76
CA HIS A 502 -9.81 8.63 1.81
C HIS A 502 -10.51 8.22 0.50
N PRO A 503 -10.31 7.00 -0.04
CA PRO A 503 -10.88 6.66 -1.34
C PRO A 503 -12.41 6.52 -1.36
N ARG A 504 -13.07 6.59 -0.18
CA ARG A 504 -14.53 6.71 -0.06
C ARG A 504 -15.06 8.14 -0.19
N ASN A 505 -14.20 9.15 -0.09
CA ASN A 505 -14.60 10.53 -0.29
C ASN A 505 -14.80 10.73 -1.80
N ARG A 506 -16.05 10.76 -2.24
CA ARG A 506 -16.39 10.93 -3.66
C ARG A 506 -16.78 12.36 -3.94
N MET A 507 -16.45 12.86 -5.11
CA MET A 507 -16.75 14.22 -5.57
C MET A 507 -17.33 14.22 -6.97
N VAL A 508 -18.30 15.09 -7.23
CA VAL A 508 -18.76 15.44 -8.57
C VAL A 508 -18.67 16.95 -8.75
N ASP A 509 -18.06 17.37 -9.86
CA ASP A 509 -18.03 18.74 -10.35
C ASP A 509 -18.54 18.78 -11.80
N ILE A 510 -19.81 19.13 -11.99
CA ILE A 510 -20.47 19.09 -13.31
C ILE A 510 -21.30 20.33 -13.58
N ASN A 511 -21.59 20.54 -14.87
CA ASN A 511 -22.54 21.56 -15.31
C ASN A 511 -23.84 20.90 -15.74
N LEU A 512 -24.97 21.39 -15.24
CA LEU A 512 -26.31 20.94 -15.62
C LEU A 512 -27.08 22.11 -16.23
N LYS A 513 -27.82 21.86 -17.30
CA LYS A 513 -28.77 22.84 -17.85
C LYS A 513 -30.15 22.54 -17.30
N LEU A 514 -30.69 23.46 -16.51
CA LEU A 514 -32.02 23.35 -15.93
C LEU A 514 -32.97 24.37 -16.55
N PRO A 515 -34.20 23.99 -16.92
CA PRO A 515 -35.24 24.95 -17.27
C PRO A 515 -35.56 25.92 -16.14
N LYS A 516 -36.27 27.01 -16.47
CA LYS A 516 -36.96 27.82 -15.47
C LYS A 516 -37.87 26.93 -14.61
N GLY A 517 -37.76 27.01 -13.30
CA GLY A 517 -38.60 26.23 -12.40
C GLY A 517 -38.12 26.24 -10.96
N ASP A 518 -38.86 25.51 -10.13
CA ASP A 518 -38.55 25.28 -8.71
C ASP A 518 -37.99 23.86 -8.53
N TYR A 519 -36.94 23.75 -7.74
CA TYR A 519 -36.17 22.54 -7.54
C TYR A 519 -35.86 22.31 -6.06
N ILE A 520 -35.59 21.06 -5.71
CA ILE A 520 -35.13 20.66 -4.39
C ILE A 520 -33.82 19.90 -4.55
N VAL A 521 -32.80 20.29 -3.80
CA VAL A 521 -31.58 19.51 -3.64
C VAL A 521 -31.67 18.72 -2.33
N HIS A 522 -31.23 17.46 -2.37
CA HIS A 522 -31.25 16.55 -1.23
C HIS A 522 -29.85 16.00 -0.95
N PHE A 523 -29.57 15.83 0.33
CA PHE A 523 -28.42 15.10 0.85
C PHE A 523 -28.90 14.19 1.99
N ASP A 524 -28.79 12.88 1.83
CA ASP A 524 -29.25 11.91 2.82
C ASP A 524 -28.13 10.94 3.18
N ASN A 525 -27.62 11.07 4.42
CA ASN A 525 -26.66 10.15 5.03
C ASN A 525 -27.28 9.33 6.18
N SER A 526 -28.61 9.39 6.36
CA SER A 526 -29.30 8.73 7.48
C SER A 526 -29.15 7.21 7.48
N ALA A 527 -29.02 6.62 6.27
CA ALA A 527 -28.83 5.19 6.06
C ALA A 527 -27.35 4.78 5.94
N SER A 528 -26.41 5.73 6.02
CA SER A 528 -24.98 5.40 5.92
C SER A 528 -24.58 4.50 7.09
N PRO A 529 -23.94 3.35 6.85
CA PRO A 529 -23.49 2.47 7.93
C PRO A 529 -22.28 3.05 8.66
N TYR A 530 -21.63 4.08 8.11
CA TYR A 530 -20.37 4.63 8.61
C TYR A 530 -20.55 6.00 9.24
N ASN A 531 -19.74 6.33 10.23
CA ASN A 531 -19.68 7.66 10.81
C ASN A 531 -18.62 8.45 10.04
N HIS A 532 -19.01 9.01 8.89
CA HIS A 532 -18.09 9.66 7.98
C HIS A 532 -18.70 10.94 7.40
N TYR A 533 -18.80 11.96 8.26
CA TYR A 533 -19.41 13.25 7.99
C TYR A 533 -18.76 14.33 8.87
N THR A 534 -19.16 15.60 8.74
CA THR A 534 -18.57 16.73 9.48
C THR A 534 -18.55 16.45 10.99
N ASP A 535 -17.42 16.74 11.64
CA ASP A 535 -17.16 16.49 13.07
C ASP A 535 -17.15 15.01 13.53
N ASN A 536 -17.40 14.05 12.64
CA ASN A 536 -17.33 12.62 12.94
C ASN A 536 -16.80 11.83 11.74
N TRP A 537 -15.47 11.86 11.59
CA TRP A 537 -14.73 11.23 10.49
C TRP A 537 -14.13 9.88 10.92
N GLU A 538 -14.54 8.79 10.27
CA GLU A 538 -13.94 7.47 10.47
C GLU A 538 -12.58 7.34 9.76
N ALA A 539 -12.39 8.07 8.66
CA ALA A 539 -11.14 8.17 7.91
C ALA A 539 -10.81 9.63 7.57
N PHE A 540 -9.61 9.92 7.03
CA PHE A 540 -9.23 11.32 6.77
C PHE A 540 -10.28 12.03 5.89
N PRO A 541 -10.72 13.24 6.27
CA PRO A 541 -11.75 13.99 5.53
C PRO A 541 -11.27 14.38 4.13
N PRO A 542 -12.16 14.80 3.21
CA PRO A 542 -11.74 15.20 1.87
C PRO A 542 -10.72 16.34 1.91
N ASP A 543 -9.88 16.41 0.89
CA ASP A 543 -8.84 17.42 0.74
C ASP A 543 -9.42 18.84 0.60
N GLY A 544 -10.74 18.99 0.44
CA GLY A 544 -11.54 20.21 0.43
C GLY A 544 -12.18 20.60 1.79
N LEU A 545 -12.27 19.65 2.74
CA LEU A 545 -13.15 19.66 3.92
C LEU A 545 -14.64 19.97 3.67
N PHE A 546 -15.03 20.22 2.43
CA PHE A 546 -16.42 20.33 2.04
C PHE A 546 -17.08 18.94 2.04
N TRP A 547 -18.26 18.85 2.68
CA TRP A 547 -19.09 17.66 2.73
C TRP A 547 -20.54 18.08 2.57
N GLY A 548 -21.18 17.69 1.46
CA GLY A 548 -22.45 18.26 1.07
C GLY A 548 -22.60 18.48 -0.42
N ILE A 549 -23.46 19.43 -0.80
CA ILE A 549 -23.70 19.83 -2.18
C ILE A 549 -23.89 21.34 -2.27
N ALA A 550 -23.19 21.98 -3.21
CA ALA A 550 -23.31 23.40 -3.51
C ALA A 550 -23.65 23.59 -4.99
N ILE A 551 -24.60 24.48 -5.26
CA ILE A 551 -25.07 24.81 -6.60
C ILE A 551 -24.77 26.28 -6.89
N TYR A 552 -24.08 26.53 -8.00
CA TYR A 552 -23.68 27.86 -8.43
C TYR A 552 -24.29 28.23 -9.79
N ALA A 553 -24.57 29.51 -9.98
CA ALA A 553 -24.88 30.06 -11.30
C ALA A 553 -23.60 30.21 -12.13
N ILE A 554 -23.62 29.71 -13.37
CA ILE A 554 -22.57 29.97 -14.36
C ILE A 554 -22.97 31.20 -15.18
N GLY A 555 -22.07 32.16 -15.35
CA GLY A 555 -22.30 33.31 -16.23
C GLY A 555 -22.35 32.89 -17.70
N ASP A 556 -23.19 33.53 -18.51
CA ASP A 556 -23.49 33.17 -19.92
C ASP A 556 -22.29 33.22 -20.91
N GLY A 557 -21.07 33.47 -20.42
CA GLY A 557 -19.85 33.63 -21.22
C GLY A 557 -18.85 32.46 -21.19
N GLN A 558 -19.09 31.39 -20.42
CA GLN A 558 -18.15 30.26 -20.32
C GLN A 558 -18.80 28.97 -20.85
N LYS A 559 -18.24 28.45 -21.95
CA LYS A 559 -18.59 27.16 -22.57
C LYS A 559 -17.62 26.09 -22.13
#